data_AF-A0AAV7LTJ6-F1
#
_entry.id   AF-A0AAV7LTJ6-F1
#
_cell.length_a   1.000
_cell.length_b   1.000
_cell.length_c   1.000
_cell.angle_alpha   90.00
_cell.angle_beta   90.00
_cell.angle_gamma   90.00
#
_symmetry.space_group_name_H-M   'P 1'
#
loop_
_entity.id
_entity.type
_entity.pdbx_description
1 polymer ?
#
loop_
_entity_poly.entity_id
_entity_poly.type
_entity_poly.pdbx_seq_one_letter_code
_entity_poly.pdbx_strand_id
1 'polypeptide(L)'
;MLLVHGCKGDMWLVHGCEGDMLKVHCCKGGMLLLLGCKGDMLLVHGCKEDMLLVAGCERDLLLVHGCEGHMLLVHGCEGDMLLVHGCEGDMLLVHGCKEDMLLKDGCERDMLLVHGCKGDMLMVHSCERHMLLVHGCEGHILLVQGCEGDMRCEGHAVGAWL
;
A
#
# COMPACT_ATOMS: atom_id res chain seq x y z
N MET A 1 -20.22 1.69 7.03
CA MET A 1 -19.64 2.87 6.34
C MET A 1 -19.24 3.93 7.37
N LEU A 2 -17.94 4.15 7.57
CA LEU A 2 -17.39 5.19 8.43
C LEU A 2 -16.73 6.26 7.55
N LEU A 3 -17.01 7.53 7.82
CA LEU A 3 -16.35 8.66 7.16
C LEU A 3 -15.57 9.47 8.19
N VAL A 4 -14.27 9.61 7.95
CA VAL A 4 -13.33 10.41 8.71
C VAL A 4 -12.91 11.59 7.84
N HIS A 5 -13.06 12.81 8.33
CA HIS A 5 -12.77 14.01 7.55
C HIS A 5 -12.14 15.11 8.39
N GLY A 6 -11.10 15.77 7.84
CA GLY A 6 -10.53 16.99 8.42
C GLY A 6 -9.79 16.79 9.74
N CYS A 7 -9.32 15.57 9.99
CA CYS A 7 -8.61 15.19 11.22
C CYS A 7 -7.22 15.82 11.31
N LYS A 8 -6.77 16.07 12.54
CA LYS A 8 -5.42 16.57 12.83
C LYS A 8 -4.83 15.86 14.04
N GLY A 9 -3.86 14.99 13.80
CA GLY A 9 -3.18 14.26 14.88
C GLY A 9 -4.02 13.16 15.55
N ASP A 10 -5.09 12.70 14.88
CA ASP A 10 -6.01 11.72 15.44
C ASP A 10 -5.51 10.28 15.23
N MET A 11 -5.80 9.41 16.21
CA MET A 11 -5.55 7.97 16.10
C MET A 11 -6.86 7.21 16.02
N TRP A 12 -6.97 6.34 15.03
CA TRP A 12 -8.14 5.53 14.76
C TRP A 12 -7.74 4.05 14.75
N LEU A 13 -8.51 3.25 15.48
CA LEU A 13 -8.38 1.80 15.47
C LEU A 13 -9.69 1.20 14.97
N VAL A 14 -9.58 0.36 13.95
CA VAL A 14 -10.66 -0.46 13.43
C VAL A 14 -10.19 -1.92 13.53
N HIS A 15 -11.00 -2.76 14.17
CA HIS A 15 -10.63 -4.15 14.41
C HIS A 15 -11.81 -5.10 14.19
N GLY A 16 -11.54 -6.27 13.62
CA GLY A 16 -12.53 -7.35 13.49
C GLY A 16 -13.78 -6.96 12.71
N CYS A 17 -13.63 -6.05 11.74
CA CYS A 17 -14.68 -5.65 10.82
C CYS A 17 -14.96 -6.73 9.77
N GLU A 18 -16.18 -6.73 9.22
CA GLU A 18 -16.55 -7.59 8.10
C GLU A 18 -17.47 -6.85 7.12
N GLY A 19 -17.01 -6.64 5.90
CA GLY A 19 -17.77 -5.99 4.82
C GLY A 19 -17.96 -4.49 5.00
N ASP A 20 -17.06 -3.84 5.73
CA ASP A 20 -17.14 -2.42 6.03
C ASP A 20 -16.52 -1.55 4.93
N MET A 21 -16.99 -0.30 4.87
CA MET A 21 -16.38 0.72 4.04
C MET A 21 -15.90 1.87 4.91
N LEU A 22 -14.60 2.13 4.90
CA LEU A 22 -13.97 3.26 5.55
C LEU A 22 -13.52 4.28 4.51
N LYS A 23 -13.81 5.55 4.77
CA LYS A 23 -13.33 6.67 3.96
C LYS A 23 -12.61 7.67 4.85
N VAL A 24 -11.37 7.99 4.51
CA VAL A 24 -10.53 8.97 5.19
C VAL A 24 -10.17 10.06 4.20
N HIS A 25 -10.55 11.29 4.51
CA HIS A 25 -10.36 12.43 3.62
C HIS A 25 -9.73 13.63 4.33
N CYS A 26 -8.78 14.28 3.66
CA CYS A 26 -8.22 15.57 4.07
C CYS A 26 -7.68 15.59 5.51
N CYS A 27 -7.04 14.50 5.93
CA CYS A 27 -6.46 14.36 7.26
C CYS A 27 -5.00 14.83 7.26
N LYS A 28 -4.51 15.26 8.43
CA LYS A 28 -3.11 15.62 8.62
C LYS A 28 -2.52 15.02 9.89
N GLY A 29 -1.42 14.28 9.77
CA GLY A 29 -0.67 13.73 10.90
C GLY A 29 -1.43 12.66 11.69
N GLY A 30 -2.42 12.01 11.07
CA GLY A 30 -3.23 10.96 11.68
C GLY A 30 -2.59 9.58 11.60
N MET A 31 -3.05 8.68 12.47
CA MET A 31 -2.72 7.26 12.41
C MET A 31 -4.00 6.43 12.29
N LEU A 32 -4.07 5.54 11.30
CA LEU A 32 -5.14 4.57 11.16
C LEU A 32 -4.57 3.16 11.28
N LEU A 33 -5.17 2.37 12.17
CA LEU A 33 -4.85 0.96 12.38
C LEU A 33 -6.06 0.11 11.97
N LEU A 34 -5.87 -0.79 11.02
CA LEU A 34 -6.84 -1.79 10.57
C LEU A 34 -6.31 -3.17 10.91
N LEU A 35 -7.02 -3.88 11.79
CA LEU A 35 -6.57 -5.17 12.33
C LEU A 35 -7.63 -6.26 12.16
N GLY A 36 -7.28 -7.34 11.45
CA GLY A 36 -8.11 -8.55 11.42
C GLY A 36 -9.47 -8.34 10.76
N CYS A 37 -9.57 -7.46 9.76
CA CYS A 37 -10.80 -7.20 9.03
C CYS A 37 -10.92 -8.06 7.78
N LYS A 38 -12.15 -8.22 7.28
CA LYS A 38 -12.46 -9.11 6.17
C LYS A 38 -13.43 -8.51 5.17
N GLY A 39 -13.03 -8.46 3.90
CA GLY A 39 -13.87 -8.00 2.81
C GLY A 39 -14.17 -6.49 2.89
N ASP A 40 -13.28 -5.73 3.50
CA ASP A 40 -13.44 -4.30 3.73
C ASP A 40 -12.89 -3.48 2.56
N MET A 41 -13.40 -2.25 2.46
CA MET A 41 -12.88 -1.25 1.54
C MET A 41 -12.42 -0.01 2.32
N LEU A 42 -11.13 0.30 2.25
CA LEU A 42 -10.57 1.55 2.76
C LEU A 42 -10.18 2.47 1.60
N LEU A 43 -10.71 3.70 1.65
CA LEU A 43 -10.38 4.79 0.74
C LEU A 43 -9.69 5.91 1.53
N VAL A 44 -8.44 6.23 1.19
CA VAL A 44 -7.67 7.33 1.75
C VAL A 44 -7.40 8.35 0.66
N HIS A 45 -7.79 9.61 0.87
CA HIS A 45 -7.67 10.63 -0.17
C HIS A 45 -7.30 12.01 0.38
N GLY A 46 -6.30 12.64 -0.25
CA GLY A 46 -5.90 14.02 0.05
C GLY A 46 -5.33 14.21 1.45
N CYS A 47 -4.73 13.16 2.01
CA CYS A 47 -4.16 13.18 3.36
C CYS A 47 -2.67 13.58 3.32
N LYS A 48 -2.14 14.04 4.46
CA LYS A 48 -0.75 14.52 4.57
C LYS A 48 -0.09 14.03 5.85
N GLU A 49 1.14 13.54 5.75
CA GLU A 49 1.94 13.11 6.91
C GLU A 49 1.25 12.00 7.73
N ASP A 50 0.44 11.16 7.09
CA ASP A 50 -0.38 10.14 7.78
C ASP A 50 0.32 8.77 7.81
N MET A 51 -0.01 7.97 8.82
CA MET A 51 0.42 6.57 8.93
C MET A 51 -0.78 5.63 8.88
N LEU A 52 -0.70 4.63 8.00
CA LEU A 52 -1.68 3.56 7.90
C LEU A 52 -1.00 2.22 8.14
N LEU A 53 -1.54 1.45 9.08
CA LEU A 53 -1.13 0.08 9.32
C LEU A 53 -2.32 -0.86 9.10
N VAL A 54 -2.11 -1.84 8.24
CA VAL A 54 -3.06 -2.91 7.93
C VAL A 54 -2.41 -4.23 8.32
N ALA A 55 -3.03 -5.00 9.21
CA ALA A 55 -2.45 -6.27 9.63
C ALA A 55 -3.50 -7.37 9.83
N GLY A 56 -3.18 -8.54 9.28
CA GLY A 56 -4.01 -9.74 9.39
C GLY A 56 -5.37 -9.62 8.71
N CYS A 57 -5.48 -8.76 7.69
CA CYS A 57 -6.70 -8.58 6.92
C CYS A 57 -6.83 -9.63 5.82
N GLU A 58 -8.06 -9.86 5.35
CA GLU A 58 -8.34 -10.82 4.28
C GLU A 58 -9.34 -10.25 3.27
N ARG A 59 -8.98 -10.30 1.98
CA ARG A 59 -9.82 -9.88 0.85
C ARG A 59 -10.24 -8.42 0.90
N ASP A 60 -9.37 -7.57 1.42
CA ASP A 60 -9.62 -6.14 1.56
C ASP A 60 -9.15 -5.36 0.32
N LEU A 61 -9.80 -4.23 0.06
CA LEU A 61 -9.42 -3.26 -0.96
C LEU A 61 -8.95 -1.97 -0.30
N LEU A 62 -7.68 -1.63 -0.52
CA LEU A 62 -7.09 -0.38 -0.07
C LEU A 62 -6.78 0.53 -1.27
N LEU A 63 -7.38 1.72 -1.26
CA LEU A 63 -7.21 2.76 -2.27
C LEU A 63 -6.63 4.01 -1.62
N VAL A 64 -5.43 4.41 -2.03
CA VAL A 64 -4.74 5.63 -1.57
C VAL A 64 -4.55 6.57 -2.76
N HIS A 65 -5.07 7.79 -2.67
CA HIS A 65 -5.06 8.73 -3.79
C HIS A 65 -4.69 10.15 -3.39
N GLY A 66 -3.73 10.74 -4.10
CA GLY A 66 -3.45 12.19 -4.02
C GLY A 66 -2.98 12.64 -2.65
N CYS A 67 -2.15 11.83 -1.99
CA CYS A 67 -1.71 12.10 -0.64
C CYS A 67 -0.20 12.51 -0.66
N GLU A 68 0.28 13.32 0.29
CA GLU A 68 1.72 13.65 0.46
C GLU A 68 2.38 13.16 1.79
N GLY A 69 3.43 12.35 1.69
CA GLY A 69 4.27 11.95 2.82
C GLY A 69 3.67 10.87 3.73
N HIS A 70 3.05 9.82 3.19
CA HIS A 70 2.44 8.76 4.01
C HIS A 70 3.39 7.61 4.24
N MET A 71 3.13 6.91 5.34
CA MET A 71 3.67 5.58 5.56
C MET A 71 2.54 4.56 5.57
N LEU A 72 2.60 3.58 4.68
CA LEU A 72 1.72 2.43 4.64
C LEU A 72 2.48 1.16 4.99
N LEU A 73 2.04 0.49 6.05
CA LEU A 73 2.54 -0.80 6.51
C LEU A 73 1.45 -1.85 6.32
N VAL A 74 1.72 -2.87 5.52
CA VAL A 74 0.83 -4.02 5.30
C VAL A 74 1.54 -5.28 5.79
N HIS A 75 0.93 -5.99 6.73
CA HIS A 75 1.56 -7.16 7.35
C HIS A 75 0.63 -8.36 7.49
N GLY A 76 1.02 -9.48 6.87
CA GLY A 76 0.36 -10.77 7.06
C GLY A 76 -1.08 -10.79 6.54
N CYS A 77 -1.33 -10.10 5.43
CA CYS A 77 -2.62 -10.08 4.75
C CYS A 77 -2.75 -11.20 3.70
N GLU A 78 -3.98 -11.50 3.29
CA GLU A 78 -4.25 -12.53 2.28
C GLU A 78 -5.35 -12.12 1.29
N GLY A 79 -5.00 -12.10 0.00
CA GLY A 79 -5.92 -11.83 -1.10
C GLY A 79 -6.33 -10.37 -1.19
N ASP A 80 -5.47 -9.46 -0.74
CA ASP A 80 -5.75 -8.03 -0.67
C ASP A 80 -5.34 -7.32 -1.96
N MET A 81 -6.02 -6.21 -2.25
CA MET A 81 -5.68 -5.32 -3.36
C MET A 81 -5.33 -3.94 -2.84
N LEU A 82 -4.12 -3.47 -3.17
CA LEU A 82 -3.61 -2.16 -2.86
C LEU A 82 -3.40 -1.33 -4.12
N LEU A 83 -4.08 -0.20 -4.19
CA LEU A 83 -4.02 0.77 -5.28
C LEU A 83 -3.51 2.10 -4.74
N VAL A 84 -2.35 2.55 -5.20
CA VAL A 84 -1.75 3.83 -4.82
C VAL A 84 -1.58 4.70 -6.06
N HIS A 85 -2.17 5.89 -6.07
CA HIS A 85 -2.16 6.77 -7.24
C HIS A 85 -1.90 8.24 -6.89
N GLY A 86 -0.98 8.86 -7.61
CA GLY A 86 -0.76 10.31 -7.55
C GLY A 86 -0.24 10.80 -6.20
N CYS A 87 0.59 10.02 -5.53
CA CYS A 87 1.15 10.38 -4.22
C CYS A 87 2.62 10.84 -4.32
N GLU A 88 3.07 11.63 -3.34
CA GLU A 88 4.46 12.12 -3.28
C GLU A 88 5.10 11.83 -1.92
N GLY A 89 6.30 11.25 -1.92
CA GLY A 89 7.14 11.09 -0.74
C GLY A 89 6.69 9.97 0.20
N ASP A 90 6.11 8.91 -0.36
CA ASP A 90 5.50 7.83 0.38
C ASP A 90 6.45 6.67 0.64
N MET A 91 6.21 5.97 1.75
CA MET A 91 6.84 4.70 2.06
C MET A 91 5.79 3.61 2.14
N LEU A 92 5.95 2.57 1.35
CA LEU A 92 5.14 1.36 1.37
C LEU A 92 5.98 0.15 1.79
N LEU A 93 5.54 -0.51 2.85
CA LEU A 93 6.18 -1.69 3.42
C LEU A 93 5.16 -2.83 3.42
N VAL A 94 5.45 -3.88 2.67
CA VAL A 94 4.60 -5.08 2.59
C VAL A 94 5.39 -6.28 3.08
N HIS A 95 4.88 -6.96 4.10
CA HIS A 95 5.58 -8.06 4.74
C HIS A 95 4.69 -9.28 4.97
N GLY A 96 5.14 -10.45 4.49
CA GLY A 96 4.53 -11.74 4.81
C GLY A 96 3.11 -11.93 4.28
N CYS A 97 2.74 -11.25 3.19
CA CYS A 97 1.40 -11.33 2.62
C CYS A 97 1.32 -12.38 1.50
N LYS A 98 0.10 -12.71 1.05
CA LYS A 98 -0.12 -13.76 0.06
C LYS A 98 -1.23 -13.44 -0.91
N GLU A 99 -1.02 -13.77 -2.17
CA GLU A 99 -1.99 -13.60 -3.26
C GLU A 99 -2.46 -12.15 -3.41
N ASP A 100 -1.59 -11.20 -3.08
CA ASP A 100 -1.92 -9.78 -3.09
C ASP A 100 -1.62 -9.13 -4.44
N MET A 101 -2.35 -8.06 -4.73
CA MET A 101 -2.08 -7.20 -5.87
C MET A 101 -1.73 -5.79 -5.40
N LEU A 102 -0.56 -5.29 -5.79
CA LEU A 102 -0.14 -3.92 -5.54
C LEU A 102 0.06 -3.22 -6.88
N LEU A 103 -0.74 -2.19 -7.12
CA LEU A 103 -0.60 -1.29 -8.25
C LEU A 103 -0.26 0.11 -7.74
N LYS A 104 0.80 0.68 -8.32
CA LYS A 104 1.27 2.01 -8.03
C LYS A 104 1.44 2.81 -9.33
N ASP A 105 0.80 3.96 -9.42
CA ASP A 105 0.81 4.76 -10.64
C ASP A 105 0.96 6.26 -10.36
N GLY A 106 1.78 6.93 -11.17
CA GLY A 106 1.95 8.39 -11.15
C GLY A 106 2.43 8.93 -9.80
N CYS A 107 3.31 8.22 -9.10
CA CYS A 107 3.83 8.65 -7.81
C CYS A 107 5.30 9.12 -7.90
N GLU A 108 5.73 9.96 -6.97
CA GLU A 108 7.07 10.57 -6.97
C GLU A 108 7.79 10.41 -5.63
N ARG A 109 9.10 10.12 -5.68
CA ARG A 109 10.00 10.01 -4.52
C ARG A 109 9.62 8.94 -3.51
N ASP A 110 9.09 7.82 -3.97
CA ASP A 110 8.63 6.79 -3.05
C ASP A 110 9.59 5.62 -2.87
N MET A 111 9.44 4.98 -1.72
CA MET A 111 10.10 3.74 -1.38
C MET A 111 9.07 2.62 -1.27
N LEU A 112 9.34 1.50 -1.95
CA LEU A 112 8.58 0.27 -1.81
C LEU A 112 9.51 -0.86 -1.35
N LEU A 113 9.25 -1.42 -0.18
CA LEU A 113 9.91 -2.64 0.29
C LEU A 113 8.87 -3.76 0.41
N VAL A 114 9.13 -4.88 -0.27
CA VAL A 114 8.30 -6.09 -0.23
C VAL A 114 9.16 -7.24 0.27
N HIS A 115 8.73 -7.91 1.34
CA HIS A 115 9.51 -8.98 1.96
C HIS A 115 8.67 -10.20 2.33
N GLY A 116 9.15 -11.39 1.97
CA GLY A 116 8.59 -12.66 2.46
C GLY A 116 7.17 -12.96 1.99
N CYS A 117 6.73 -12.40 0.87
CA CYS A 117 5.38 -12.55 0.36
C CYS A 117 5.29 -13.71 -0.66
N LYS A 118 4.09 -14.18 -1.03
CA LYS A 118 3.90 -15.31 -1.96
C LYS A 118 2.76 -15.10 -2.94
N GLY A 119 3.02 -15.31 -4.23
CA GLY A 119 1.98 -15.29 -5.26
C GLY A 119 1.48 -13.89 -5.63
N ASP A 120 2.24 -12.85 -5.29
CA ASP A 120 1.79 -11.46 -5.44
C ASP A 120 2.13 -10.86 -6.81
N MET A 121 1.30 -9.92 -7.23
CA MET A 121 1.52 -9.12 -8.43
C MET A 121 1.87 -7.68 -8.04
N LEU A 122 3.01 -7.20 -8.54
CA LEU A 122 3.41 -5.80 -8.41
C LEU A 122 3.43 -5.12 -9.78
N MET A 123 2.72 -4.01 -9.90
CA MET A 123 2.77 -3.10 -11.04
C MET A 123 3.13 -1.70 -10.58
N VAL A 124 4.16 -1.11 -11.17
CA VAL A 124 4.61 0.26 -10.90
C VAL A 124 4.77 1.01 -12.21
N HIS A 125 4.03 2.11 -12.38
CA HIS A 125 4.00 2.89 -13.62
C HIS A 125 4.27 4.39 -13.38
N SER A 126 5.04 4.98 -14.30
CA SER A 126 5.24 6.43 -14.42
C SER A 126 5.71 7.07 -13.11
N CYS A 127 6.92 6.76 -12.66
CA CYS A 127 7.40 7.23 -11.37
C CYS A 127 8.78 7.88 -11.39
N GLU A 128 8.96 8.98 -10.64
CA GLU A 128 10.24 9.69 -10.55
C GLU A 128 10.94 9.42 -9.20
N ARG A 129 12.23 9.03 -9.23
CA ARG A 129 13.08 8.75 -8.05
C ARG A 129 12.52 7.68 -7.12
N HIS A 130 12.36 6.46 -7.65
CA HIS A 130 11.86 5.33 -6.89
C HIS A 130 12.96 4.44 -6.33
N MET A 131 12.71 3.89 -5.15
CA MET A 131 13.46 2.76 -4.61
C MET A 131 12.53 1.56 -4.47
N LEU A 132 12.81 0.49 -5.22
CA LEU A 132 12.11 -0.80 -5.10
C LEU A 132 13.07 -1.85 -4.54
N LEU A 133 12.67 -2.47 -3.43
CA LEU A 133 13.37 -3.61 -2.84
C LEU A 133 12.41 -4.78 -2.67
N VAL A 134 12.68 -5.91 -3.32
CA VAL A 134 11.87 -7.14 -3.18
C VAL A 134 12.79 -8.27 -2.72
N HIS A 135 12.49 -8.90 -1.58
CA HIS A 135 13.31 -10.01 -1.02
C HIS A 135 12.49 -11.16 -0.47
N GLY A 136 13.01 -12.40 -0.65
CA GLY A 136 12.44 -13.59 0.01
C GLY A 136 11.05 -13.95 -0.49
N CYS A 137 10.74 -13.54 -1.71
CA CYS A 137 9.45 -13.61 -2.35
C CYS A 137 9.41 -14.81 -3.33
N GLU A 138 8.40 -15.69 -3.23
CA GLU A 138 8.08 -16.79 -4.17
C GLU A 138 6.86 -16.55 -5.09
N GLY A 139 7.03 -16.66 -6.42
CA GLY A 139 5.91 -16.72 -7.37
C GLY A 139 5.35 -15.35 -7.76
N HIS A 140 6.20 -14.34 -7.89
CA HIS A 140 5.78 -12.95 -8.14
C HIS A 140 5.91 -12.55 -9.59
N ILE A 141 5.00 -11.66 -9.99
CA ILE A 141 5.09 -10.92 -11.24
C ILE A 141 5.42 -9.48 -10.89
N LEU A 142 6.54 -8.97 -11.42
CA LEU A 142 6.94 -7.57 -11.26
C LEU A 142 6.91 -6.87 -12.63
N LEU A 143 6.13 -5.81 -12.74
CA LEU A 143 6.10 -4.96 -13.93
C LEU A 143 6.42 -3.54 -13.51
N VAL A 144 7.51 -2.99 -14.05
CA VAL A 144 7.94 -1.63 -13.75
C VAL A 144 8.15 -0.90 -15.06
N GLN A 145 7.49 0.25 -15.21
CA GLN A 145 7.56 1.07 -16.41
C GLN A 145 7.79 2.54 -16.09
N GLY A 146 8.65 3.20 -16.88
CA GLY A 146 8.84 4.65 -16.81
C GLY A 146 9.32 5.13 -15.44
N CYS A 147 10.17 4.32 -14.78
CA CYS A 147 10.74 4.64 -13.47
C CYS A 147 12.19 5.14 -13.61
N GLU A 148 12.50 6.28 -13.02
CA GLU A 148 13.89 6.71 -12.79
C GLU A 148 14.27 6.42 -11.33
N GLY A 149 15.21 5.52 -11.05
CA GLY A 149 15.62 5.21 -9.68
C GLY A 149 16.32 3.87 -9.48
N ASP A 150 16.66 3.56 -8.23
CA ASP A 150 17.35 2.33 -7.84
C ASP A 150 16.35 1.18 -7.67
N MET A 151 16.55 0.09 -8.40
CA MET A 151 15.69 -1.10 -8.32
C MET A 151 16.55 -2.31 -7.97
N ARG A 152 16.18 -3.01 -6.89
CA ARG A 152 16.81 -4.26 -6.48
C ARG A 152 15.74 -5.32 -6.19
N CYS A 153 15.83 -6.43 -6.92
CA CYS A 153 14.96 -7.58 -6.72
C CYS A 153 15.82 -8.81 -6.46
N GLU A 154 15.60 -9.48 -5.32
CA GLU A 154 16.25 -10.73 -4.96
C GLU A 154 15.19 -11.79 -4.61
N GLY A 155 15.08 -12.81 -5.45
CA GLY A 155 14.11 -13.89 -5.28
C GLY A 155 13.64 -14.47 -6.61
N HIS A 156 12.66 -15.38 -6.55
CA HIS A 156 12.03 -15.96 -7.74
C HIS A 156 10.92 -15.03 -8.27
N ALA A 157 11.29 -13.78 -8.58
CA ALA A 157 10.42 -12.83 -9.24
C ALA A 157 10.64 -12.90 -10.76
N VAL A 158 9.56 -13.08 -11.52
CA VAL A 158 9.60 -12.99 -12.98
C VAL A 158 9.18 -11.56 -13.33
N GLY A 159 10.13 -10.75 -13.81
CA GLY A 159 9.89 -9.34 -14.10
C GLY A 159 10.11 -8.96 -15.56
N ALA A 160 9.24 -8.11 -16.10
CA ALA A 160 9.47 -7.41 -17.36
C ALA A 160 9.65 -5.91 -17.08
N TRP A 161 10.68 -5.34 -17.70
CA TRP A 161 11.07 -3.94 -17.55
C TRP A 161 10.86 -3.25 -18.90
N LEU A 162 10.06 -2.18 -18.94
CA LEU A 162 9.70 -1.43 -20.16
C LEU A 162 9.95 0.07 -19.98
#